data_AF-A0A7C0ZBE8-F1
#
_entry.id   AF-A0A7C0ZBE8-F1
#
_cell.length_a   1.000
_cell.length_b   1.000
_cell.length_c   1.000
_cell.angle_alpha   90.00
_cell.angle_beta   90.00
_cell.angle_gamma   90.00
#
_symmetry.space_group_name_H-M   'P 1'
#
loop_
_entity.id
_entity.type
_entity.pdbx_description
1 polymer ?
#
loop_
_entity_poly.entity_id
_entity_poly.type
_entity_poly.pdbx_seq_one_letter_code
_entity_poly.pdbx_strand_id
1 'polypeptide(L)'
;MHRVKEIVDQIRYNCNISGSILCGDYSICTLVLRLRDLYKWEKGLNPWQEEEPEPLMQWIEEVEEVWDDLMGREFKRIEVMDMSYDPFD
;
A
#
# COMPACT_ATOMS: atom_id res chain seq x y z
N MET A 1 -10.60 -15.83 -17.37
CA MET A 1 -11.59 -14.92 -16.74
C MET A 1 -10.92 -14.37 -15.49
N HIS A 2 -10.32 -13.18 -15.58
CA HIS A 2 -9.61 -12.59 -14.44
C HIS A 2 -10.62 -12.20 -13.37
N ARG A 3 -10.37 -12.59 -12.11
CA ARG A 3 -11.22 -12.16 -11.00
C ARG A 3 -10.81 -10.76 -10.58
N VAL A 4 -11.77 -9.93 -10.15
CA VAL A 4 -11.52 -8.58 -9.63
C VAL A 4 -10.42 -8.59 -8.55
N LYS A 5 -10.39 -9.62 -7.71
CA LYS A 5 -9.34 -9.82 -6.71
C LYS A 5 -7.93 -9.90 -7.31
N GLU A 6 -7.74 -10.61 -8.42
CA GLU A 6 -6.43 -10.76 -9.07
C GLU A 6 -5.94 -9.43 -9.65
N ILE A 7 -6.84 -8.55 -10.09
CA ILE A 7 -6.48 -7.19 -10.51
C ILE A 7 -6.12 -6.34 -9.29
N VAL A 8 -6.92 -6.41 -8.23
CA VAL A 8 -6.67 -5.66 -6.97
C VAL A 8 -5.32 -6.04 -6.36
N ASP A 9 -4.95 -7.32 -6.36
CA ASP A 9 -3.67 -7.77 -5.82
C ASP A 9 -2.47 -7.24 -6.64
N GLN A 10 -2.60 -7.16 -7.97
CA GLN A 10 -1.59 -6.55 -8.84
C GLN A 10 -1.45 -5.05 -8.58
N ILE A 11 -2.57 -4.33 -8.47
CA ILE A 11 -2.58 -2.89 -8.16
C ILE A 11 -1.93 -2.65 -6.79
N ARG A 12 -2.33 -3.41 -5.77
CA ARG A 12 -1.77 -3.28 -4.41
C ARG A 12 -0.27 -3.56 -4.36
N TYR A 13 0.21 -4.53 -5.12
CA TYR A 13 1.64 -4.78 -5.24
C TYR A 13 2.40 -3.54 -5.75
N ASN A 14 1.89 -2.90 -6.81
CA ASN A 14 2.47 -1.66 -7.33
C ASN A 14 2.31 -0.48 -6.36
N CYS A 15 1.20 -0.38 -5.62
CA CYS A 15 1.04 0.62 -4.56
C CYS A 15 2.09 0.46 -3.45
N ASN A 16 2.45 -0.77 -3.06
CA ASN A 16 3.50 -1.01 -2.08
C ASN A 16 4.90 -0.62 -2.60
N ILE A 17 5.19 -0.85 -3.88
CA ILE A 17 6.42 -0.32 -4.51
C ILE A 17 6.42 1.21 -4.43
N SER A 18 5.32 1.87 -4.79
CA SER A 18 5.21 3.33 -4.66
C SER A 18 5.39 3.80 -3.22
N GLY A 19 4.86 3.07 -2.24
CA GLY A 19 5.05 3.33 -0.82
C GLY A 19 6.52 3.27 -0.40
N SER A 20 7.22 2.20 -0.80
CA SER A 20 8.66 2.04 -0.53
C SER A 20 9.55 3.13 -1.12
N ILE A 21 9.11 3.78 -2.20
CA ILE A 21 9.84 4.89 -2.83
C ILE A 21 9.55 6.21 -2.10
N LEU A 22 8.26 6.48 -1.82
CA LEU A 22 7.81 7.77 -1.27
C LEU A 22 8.00 7.89 0.26
N CYS A 23 8.17 6.78 0.99
CA CYS A 23 8.30 6.81 2.44
C CYS A 23 9.48 7.71 2.90
N GLY A 24 10.58 7.74 2.14
CA GLY A 24 11.75 8.57 2.41
C GLY A 24 11.57 10.07 2.18
N ASP A 25 10.52 10.49 1.46
CA ASP A 25 10.25 11.91 1.16
C ASP A 25 9.45 12.61 2.28
N TYR A 26 8.83 11.84 3.18
CA TYR A 26 8.05 12.37 4.28
C TYR A 26 8.88 12.55 5.56
N SER A 27 8.54 13.55 6.36
CA SER A 27 8.96 13.54 7.77
C SER A 27 8.25 12.39 8.50
N ILE A 28 8.88 11.84 9.54
CA ILE A 28 8.33 10.71 10.30
C ILE A 28 6.89 10.95 10.79
N CYS A 29 6.59 12.14 11.31
CA CYS A 29 5.23 12.49 11.76
C CYS A 29 4.23 12.49 10.61
N THR A 30 4.64 12.97 9.44
CA THR A 30 3.76 12.99 8.25
C THR A 30 3.51 11.57 7.76
N LEU A 31 4.56 10.74 7.71
CA LEU A 31 4.44 9.34 7.31
C LEU A 31 3.47 8.58 8.21
N VAL A 32 3.64 8.67 9.54
CA VAL A 32 2.76 8.01 10.51
C VAL A 32 1.29 8.47 10.35
N LEU A 33 1.04 9.76 10.12
CA LEU A 33 -0.33 10.25 9.87
C LEU A 33 -0.93 9.68 8.59
N ARG A 34 -0.15 9.55 7.51
CA ARG A 34 -0.60 8.94 6.26
C ARG A 34 -0.87 7.44 6.40
N LEU A 35 0.01 6.73 7.12
CA LEU A 35 -0.15 5.32 7.41
C LEU A 35 -1.38 5.05 8.28
N ARG A 36 -1.65 5.91 9.27
CA ARG A 36 -2.89 5.83 10.06
C ARG A 36 -4.15 5.98 9.19
N ASP A 37 -4.14 6.90 8.24
CA ASP A 37 -5.28 7.07 7.33
C ASP A 37 -5.43 5.86 6.38
N LEU A 38 -4.31 5.31 5.89
CA LEU A 38 -4.30 4.09 5.10
C LEU A 38 -4.83 2.88 5.90
N TYR A 39 -4.39 2.72 7.14
CA TYR A 39 -4.87 1.67 8.04
C TYR A 39 -6.39 1.70 8.19
N LYS A 40 -6.96 2.88 8.46
CA LYS A 40 -8.42 3.06 8.54
C LYS A 40 -9.10 2.65 7.24
N TRP A 41 -8.56 3.08 6.09
CA TRP A 41 -9.11 2.72 4.79
C TRP A 41 -9.08 1.20 4.52
N GLU A 42 -7.96 0.52 4.81
CA GLU A 42 -7.82 -0.92 4.59
C GLU A 42 -8.73 -1.76 5.49
N LYS A 43 -8.94 -1.30 6.72
CA LYS A 43 -9.82 -1.96 7.69
C LYS A 43 -11.30 -1.56 7.53
N GLY A 44 -11.62 -0.65 6.61
CA GLY A 44 -12.98 -0.15 6.38
C GLY A 44 -13.53 0.67 7.55
N LEU A 45 -12.64 1.31 8.33
CA LEU A 45 -13.00 2.15 9.46
C LEU A 45 -13.44 3.53 8.98
N ASN A 46 -14.32 4.16 9.76
CA ASN A 46 -14.72 5.53 9.48
C ASN A 46 -13.55 6.50 9.75
N PRO A 47 -13.46 7.63 9.03
CA PRO A 47 -12.37 8.60 9.20
C PRO A 47 -12.19 9.14 10.63
N TRP A 48 -13.27 9.21 11.41
CA TRP A 48 -13.31 9.70 12.80
C TRP A 48 -13.13 8.60 13.85
N GLN A 49 -13.01 7.34 13.44
CA GLN A 49 -12.71 6.24 14.34
C GLN A 49 -11.20 6.20 14.56
N GLU A 50 -10.79 6.37 15.81
CA GLU A 50 -9.40 6.19 16.22
C GLU A 50 -9.28 4.83 16.90
N GLU A 51 -8.24 4.08 16.51
CA GLU A 51 -7.91 2.79 17.07
C GLU A 51 -6.86 2.95 18.17
N GLU A 52 -6.71 1.92 18.99
CA GLU A 52 -5.66 1.90 20.00
C GLU A 52 -4.27 2.04 19.32
N PRO A 53 -3.33 2.79 19.92
CA PRO A 53 -2.02 3.02 19.30
C PRO A 53 -1.25 1.73 19.02
N GLU A 54 -1.35 0.72 19.89
CA GLU A 54 -0.56 -0.50 19.80
C GLU A 54 -0.85 -1.32 18.53
N PRO A 55 -2.12 -1.69 18.19
CA PRO A 55 -2.44 -2.35 16.93
C PRO A 55 -2.02 -1.54 15.68
N LEU A 56 -2.16 -0.22 15.72
CA LEU A 56 -1.75 0.64 14.61
C LEU A 56 -0.24 0.60 14.41
N MET A 57 0.54 0.72 15.50
CA MET A 57 1.99 0.70 15.43
C MET A 57 2.51 -0.66 14.94
N GLN A 58 1.94 -1.77 15.43
CA GLN A 58 2.29 -3.11 14.94
C GLN A 58 2.01 -3.24 13.44
N TRP A 59 0.88 -2.74 12.96
CA TRP A 59 0.57 -2.76 11.53
C TRP A 59 1.52 -1.88 10.70
N ILE A 60 1.94 -0.73 11.25
CA ILE A 60 2.95 0.13 10.59
C ILE A 60 4.26 -0.64 10.39
N GLU A 61 4.73 -1.36 11.42
CA GLU A 61 5.93 -2.19 11.33
C GLU A 61 5.81 -3.25 10.22
N GLU A 62 4.67 -3.95 10.13
CA GLU A 62 4.41 -4.94 9.07
C GLU A 62 4.45 -4.33 7.66
N VAL A 63 3.93 -3.10 7.49
CA VAL A 63 3.96 -2.38 6.21
C VAL A 63 5.39 -1.97 5.85
N GLU A 64 6.16 -1.48 6.82
CA GLU A 64 7.56 -1.10 6.61
C GLU A 64 8.42 -2.30 6.23
N GLU A 65 8.22 -3.48 6.85
CA GLU A 65 8.90 -4.72 6.45
C GLU A 65 8.61 -5.10 4.99
N VAL A 66 7.34 -4.98 4.55
CA VAL A 66 6.96 -5.23 3.16
C VAL A 66 7.64 -4.23 2.22
N TRP A 67 7.76 -2.97 2.62
CA TRP A 67 8.41 -1.95 1.81
C TRP A 67 9.92 -2.15 1.68
N ASP A 68 10.59 -2.56 2.76
CA ASP A 68 12.01 -2.91 2.73
C ASP A 68 12.31 -4.04 1.73
N ASP A 69 11.44 -5.05 1.66
CA ASP A 69 11.53 -6.16 0.70
C ASP A 69 11.29 -5.74 -0.77
N LEU A 70 10.59 -4.63 -0.96
CA LEU A 70 10.21 -4.09 -2.27
C LEU A 70 11.10 -2.93 -2.73
N MET A 71 11.95 -2.39 -1.86
CA MET A 71 12.87 -1.32 -2.20
C MET A 71 13.73 -1.67 -3.43
N GLY A 72 13.77 -0.74 -4.39
CA GLY A 72 14.53 -0.90 -5.63
C GLY A 72 13.90 -1.86 -6.66
N ARG A 73 12.71 -2.42 -6.40
CA ARG A 73 11.96 -3.19 -7.41
C ARG A 73 11.23 -2.27 -8.38
N GLU A 74 11.10 -2.71 -9.62
CA GLU A 74 10.33 -2.00 -10.65
C GLU A 74 8.84 -2.34 -10.56
N PHE A 75 8.00 -1.39 -10.95
CA PHE A 75 6.56 -1.61 -11.08
C PHE A 75 6.27 -2.73 -12.09
N LYS A 76 5.26 -3.54 -11.81
CA LYS A 76 4.81 -4.61 -12.70
C LYS A 76 3.66 -4.15 -13.57
N ARG A 77 3.55 -4.72 -14.77
CA ARG A 77 2.39 -4.54 -15.63
C ARG A 77 1.13 -5.13 -14.97
N ILE A 78 -0.02 -4.57 -15.33
CA ILE A 78 -1.33 -5.05 -14.84
C ILE A 78 -1.97 -5.89 -15.94
N GLU A 79 -2.16 -7.17 -15.67
CA GLU A 79 -2.83 -8.11 -16.56
C GLU A 79 -4.35 -8.10 -16.30
N VAL A 80 -5.11 -7.83 -17.35
CA VAL A 80 -6.58 -7.85 -17.36
C VAL A 80 -7.05 -8.66 -18.56
N MET A 81 -7.53 -9.88 -18.30
CA MET A 81 -7.85 -10.86 -19.35
C MET A 81 -6.63 -11.15 -20.23
N ASP A 82 -6.68 -10.82 -21.54
CA ASP A 82 -5.59 -11.05 -22.50
C ASP A 82 -4.81 -9.76 -22.80
N MET A 83 -5.00 -8.72 -21.99
CA MET A 83 -4.37 -7.40 -22.16
C MET A 83 -3.44 -7.08 -20.99
N SER A 84 -2.29 -6.51 -21.34
CA SER A 84 -1.24 -6.10 -20.39
C SER A 84 -1.07 -4.57 -20.43
N TYR A 85 -1.32 -3.92 -19.30
CA TYR A 85 -1.28 -2.46 -19.17
C TYR A 85 -0.02 -2.00 -18.44
N ASP A 86 0.50 -0.84 -18.83
CA ASP A 86 1.49 -0.15 -18.00
C ASP A 86 0.80 0.31 -16.71
N PRO A 87 1.47 0.26 -15.54
CA PRO A 87 0.89 0.74 -14.28
C PRO A 87 0.50 2.23 -14.27
N PHE A 88 0.95 3.03 -15.24
CA PHE A 88 0.68 4.46 -15.34
C PHE A 88 -0.20 4.87 -16.54
N ASP A 89 -0.71 3.91 -17.32
CA ASP A 89 -1.70 4.12 -18.40
C ASP A 89 -3.14 4.11 -17.86
#